data_AF-T1APR4-F1
#
_entry.id   AF-T1APR4-F1
#
_cell.length_a   1.000
_cell.length_b   1.000
_cell.length_c   1.000
_cell.angle_alpha   90.00
_cell.angle_beta   90.00
_cell.angle_gamma   90.00
#
_symmetry.space_group_name_H-M   'P 1'
#
loop_
_entity.id
_entity.type
_entity.pdbx_description
1 polymer ?
#
loop_
_entity_poly.entity_id
_entity_poly.type
_entity_poly.pdbx_seq_one_letter_code
_entity_poly.pdbx_strand_id
1 'polypeptide(L)'
;MNVVARFLSGRSTRPTVDARRGLQAAAEWLARAQDATGCGGVSANYDAVKRQWAGAYPETTGYIIPTFLRYADFSGNNEYRERGPAHGGMGI
;
A
#
# COMPACT_ATOMS: atom_id res chain seq x y z
N MET A 1 10.77 48.07 6.84
CA MET A 1 9.44 47.49 6.50
C MET A 1 9.56 46.77 5.15
N ASN A 2 9.28 45.48 4.94
CA ASN A 2 8.71 44.46 5.82
C ASN A 2 9.15 43.07 5.29
N VAL A 3 10.14 42.43 5.93
CA VAL A 3 10.63 41.06 5.61
C VAL A 3 9.55 39.99 5.76
N VAL A 4 8.42 40.34 6.38
CA VAL A 4 7.28 39.45 6.66
C VAL A 4 6.47 39.10 5.40
N ALA A 5 6.47 39.93 4.35
CA ALA A 5 5.61 39.72 3.19
C ALA A 5 6.01 38.50 2.32
N ARG A 6 7.27 38.05 2.40
CA ARG A 6 7.77 36.91 1.60
C ARG A 6 7.35 35.54 2.16
N PHE A 7 6.82 35.50 3.39
CA PHE A 7 6.38 34.26 4.04
C PHE A 7 4.90 33.93 3.81
N LEU A 8 4.11 34.82 3.19
CA LEU A 8 2.64 34.68 3.13
C LEU A 8 2.05 34.45 1.73
N SER A 9 2.85 34.08 0.73
CA SER A 9 2.30 33.79 -0.62
C SER A 9 2.86 32.55 -1.30
N GLY A 10 3.32 31.58 -0.52
CA GLY A 10 3.51 30.22 -1.01
C GLY A 10 2.25 29.42 -0.82
N ARG A 11 1.16 29.69 -1.56
CA ARG A 11 0.12 28.66 -1.71
C ARG A 11 0.80 27.55 -2.51
N SER A 12 1.44 26.62 -1.79
CA SER A 12 2.08 25.45 -2.39
C SER A 12 0.99 24.77 -3.21
N THR A 13 1.04 24.95 -4.52
CA THR A 13 0.26 24.15 -5.43
C THR A 13 0.80 22.76 -5.26
N ARG A 14 0.17 21.98 -4.36
CA ARG A 14 0.44 20.54 -4.30
C ARG A 14 0.32 20.07 -5.75
N PRO A 15 1.34 19.40 -6.29
CA PRO A 15 1.22 18.84 -7.64
C PRO A 15 -0.10 18.08 -7.67
N THR A 16 -0.90 18.30 -8.71
CA THR A 16 -2.14 17.56 -8.93
C THR A 16 -1.75 16.09 -9.07
N VAL A 17 -1.77 15.37 -7.95
CA VAL A 17 -1.49 13.94 -7.91
C VAL A 17 -2.66 13.28 -8.62
N ASP A 18 -2.38 12.57 -9.70
CA ASP A 18 -3.37 11.70 -10.32
C ASP A 18 -3.78 10.62 -9.31
N ALA A 19 -4.99 10.75 -8.78
CA ALA A 19 -5.52 9.86 -7.77
C ALA A 19 -5.60 8.41 -8.27
N ARG A 20 -5.85 8.18 -9.56
CA ARG A 20 -5.89 6.83 -10.14
C ARG A 20 -4.50 6.23 -10.18
N ARG A 21 -3.51 7.01 -10.61
CA ARG A 21 -2.10 6.58 -10.58
C ARG A 21 -1.63 6.31 -9.15
N GLY A 22 -2.01 7.15 -8.20
CA GLY A 22 -1.68 6.95 -6.78
C GLY A 22 -2.32 5.69 -6.20
N LEU A 23 -3.59 5.43 -6.52
CA LEU A 23 -4.28 4.22 -6.11
C LEU A 23 -3.66 2.96 -6.70
N GLN A 24 -3.31 2.99 -7.99
CA GLN A 24 -2.59 1.89 -8.64
C GLN A 24 -1.25 1.62 -7.97
N ALA A 25 -0.45 2.66 -7.73
CA ALA A 25 0.85 2.52 -7.07
C ALA A 25 0.72 1.97 -5.64
N ALA A 26 -0.35 2.34 -4.92
CA ALA A 26 -0.65 1.79 -3.60
C ALA A 26 -1.01 0.30 -3.67
N ALA A 27 -1.86 -0.11 -4.62
CA ALA A 27 -2.20 -1.52 -4.81
C ALA A 27 -0.96 -2.38 -5.15
N GLU A 28 -0.09 -1.89 -6.04
CA GLU A 28 1.18 -2.52 -6.38
C GLU A 28 2.14 -2.60 -5.18
N TRP A 29 2.12 -1.60 -4.29
CA TRP A 29 2.92 -1.61 -3.07
C TRP A 29 2.46 -2.70 -2.08
N LEU A 30 1.15 -2.84 -1.90
CA LEU A 30 0.58 -3.90 -1.07
C LEU A 30 0.83 -5.28 -1.67
N ALA A 31 0.77 -5.41 -3.00
CA ALA A 31 1.13 -6.64 -3.72
C ALA A 31 2.57 -7.05 -3.41
N ARG A 32 3.53 -6.12 -3.54
CA ARG A 32 4.94 -6.37 -3.16
C ARG A 32 5.09 -6.76 -1.70
N ALA A 33 4.32 -6.15 -0.80
CA ALA A 33 4.33 -6.47 0.63
C ALA A 33 3.85 -7.91 0.91
N GLN A 34 2.92 -8.41 0.11
CA GLN A 34 2.43 -9.80 0.19
C GLN A 34 3.45 -10.77 -0.42
N ASP A 35 3.95 -10.47 -1.61
CA ASP A 35 4.90 -11.33 -2.33
C ASP A 35 6.18 -11.54 -1.50
N ALA A 36 6.61 -10.51 -0.75
CA ALA A 36 7.78 -10.56 0.12
C ALA A 36 7.66 -11.55 1.29
N THR A 37 6.45 -11.99 1.67
CA THR A 37 6.27 -12.93 2.78
C THR A 37 6.35 -14.39 2.35
N GLY A 38 6.10 -14.68 1.07
CA GLY A 38 6.11 -16.04 0.52
C GLY A 38 5.01 -16.98 1.01
N CYS A 39 4.17 -16.58 1.97
CA CYS A 39 3.09 -17.41 2.53
C CYS A 39 1.68 -16.93 2.13
N GLY A 40 1.61 -15.87 1.31
CA GLY A 40 0.36 -15.22 0.89
C GLY A 40 -0.27 -14.33 1.96
N GLY A 41 0.32 -14.24 3.15
CA GLY A 41 0.04 -13.17 4.11
C GLY A 41 0.73 -11.86 3.71
N VAL A 42 0.34 -10.76 4.35
CA VAL A 42 0.92 -9.44 4.06
C VAL A 42 1.82 -8.98 5.19
N SER A 43 2.98 -8.42 4.82
CA SER A 43 3.98 -7.90 5.74
C SER A 43 3.40 -6.92 6.77
N ALA A 44 3.81 -7.03 8.03
CA ALA A 44 3.38 -6.13 9.10
C ALA A 44 3.71 -4.65 8.82
N ASN A 45 4.91 -4.40 8.28
CA ASN A 45 5.44 -3.07 7.99
C ASN A 45 6.64 -3.14 7.03
N TYR A 46 7.04 -1.96 6.53
CA TYR A 46 8.27 -1.78 5.78
C TYR A 46 9.24 -0.90 6.57
N ASP A 47 10.44 -1.41 6.84
CA ASP A 47 11.54 -0.61 7.41
C ASP A 47 12.23 0.14 6.27
N ALA A 48 12.03 1.45 6.19
CA ALA A 48 12.59 2.29 5.12
C ALA A 48 14.11 2.46 5.21
N VAL A 49 14.71 2.34 6.41
CA VAL A 49 16.16 2.47 6.60
C VAL A 49 16.85 1.19 6.15
N LYS A 50 16.32 0.03 6.55
CA LYS A 50 16.85 -1.28 6.16
C LYS A 50 16.39 -1.72 4.77
N ARG A 51 15.36 -1.05 4.23
CA ARG A 51 14.69 -1.36 2.96
C ARG A 51 14.12 -2.77 2.92
N GLN A 52 13.50 -3.19 4.02
CA GLN A 52 13.07 -4.56 4.26
C GLN A 52 11.60 -4.63 4.65
N TRP A 53 10.93 -5.68 4.17
CA TRP A 53 9.60 -6.08 4.64
C TRP A 53 9.74 -6.94 5.90
N ALA A 54 8.86 -6.72 6.87
CA ALA A 54 8.68 -7.63 7.99
C ALA A 54 7.97 -8.93 7.55
N GLY A 55 7.89 -9.91 8.45
CA GLY A 55 7.10 -11.12 8.22
C GLY A 55 5.60 -10.82 8.08
N ALA A 56 4.86 -11.81 7.58
CA ALA A 56 3.41 -11.71 7.48
C ALA A 56 2.76 -11.54 8.86
N TYR A 57 1.70 -10.76 8.95
CA TYR A 57 0.99 -10.51 10.20
C TYR A 57 -0.53 -10.68 10.03
N PRO A 58 -1.23 -11.39 10.94
CA PRO A 58 -2.66 -11.66 10.81
C PRO A 58 -3.51 -10.39 10.69
N GLU A 59 -3.22 -9.36 11.50
CA GLU A 59 -3.97 -8.10 11.47
C GLU A 59 -3.84 -7.41 10.11
N THR A 60 -2.60 -7.22 9.65
CA THR A 60 -2.29 -6.57 8.37
C THR A 60 -2.84 -7.33 7.18
N THR A 61 -2.74 -8.65 7.21
CA THR A 61 -3.35 -9.53 6.21
C THR A 61 -4.88 -9.39 6.22
N GLY A 62 -5.47 -9.37 7.41
CA GLY A 62 -6.93 -9.35 7.61
C GLY A 62 -7.62 -8.15 6.97
N TYR A 63 -7.00 -6.96 6.99
CA TYR A 63 -7.58 -5.78 6.32
C TYR A 63 -7.08 -5.57 4.88
N ILE A 64 -5.92 -6.12 4.49
CA ILE A 64 -5.41 -5.94 3.12
C ILE A 64 -6.08 -6.88 2.12
N ILE A 65 -6.35 -8.14 2.45
CA ILE A 65 -7.07 -9.05 1.55
C ILE A 65 -8.43 -8.48 1.08
N PRO A 66 -9.34 -8.00 1.96
CA PRO A 66 -10.57 -7.37 1.51
C PRO A 66 -10.34 -6.04 0.79
N THR A 67 -9.19 -5.38 1.00
CA THR A 67 -8.79 -4.20 0.21
C THR A 67 -8.44 -4.60 -1.23
N PHE A 68 -7.72 -5.70 -1.45
CA PHE A 68 -7.45 -6.23 -2.79
C PHE A 68 -8.72 -6.63 -3.52
N LEU A 69 -9.66 -7.30 -2.86
CA LEU A 69 -10.94 -7.66 -3.46
C LEU A 69 -11.70 -6.43 -3.96
N ARG A 70 -11.81 -5.39 -3.12
CA ARG A 70 -12.44 -4.12 -3.51
C ARG A 70 -11.68 -3.42 -4.64
N TYR A 71 -10.36 -3.48 -4.64
CA TYR A 71 -9.56 -2.89 -5.71
C TYR A 71 -9.73 -3.66 -7.03
N ALA A 72 -9.88 -4.98 -6.99
CA ALA A 72 -10.17 -5.79 -8.17
C ALA A 72 -11.55 -5.46 -8.78
N ASP A 73 -12.55 -5.23 -7.92
CA ASP A 73 -13.87 -4.76 -8.36
C ASP A 73 -13.79 -3.37 -8.99
N PHE A 74 -13.04 -2.46 -8.38
CA PHE A 74 -12.87 -1.09 -8.87
C PHE A 74 -12.08 -1.01 -10.19
N SER A 75 -10.99 -1.75 -10.30
CA SER A 75 -10.04 -1.66 -11.42
C SER A 75 -10.33 -2.65 -12.55
N GLY A 76 -11.10 -3.70 -12.29
CA GLY A 76 -11.28 -4.82 -13.22
C GLY A 76 -10.09 -5.78 -13.29
N ASN A 77 -9.02 -5.55 -12.52
CA ASN A 77 -7.83 -6.40 -12.53
C ASN A 77 -7.99 -7.61 -11.62
N ASN A 78 -8.16 -8.80 -12.22
CA ASN A 78 -8.40 -10.06 -11.52
C ASN A 78 -7.22 -10.56 -10.68
N GLU A 79 -5.99 -10.11 -10.92
CA GLU A 79 -4.83 -10.55 -10.13
C GLU A 79 -5.04 -10.31 -8.63
N TYR A 80 -5.74 -9.23 -8.28
CA TYR A 80 -6.03 -8.87 -6.90
C TYR A 80 -7.14 -9.71 -6.27
N ARG A 81 -7.94 -10.46 -7.05
CA ARG A 81 -8.90 -11.45 -6.52
C ARG A 81 -8.21 -12.73 -6.07
N GLU A 82 -7.12 -13.07 -6.73
CA GLU A 82 -6.37 -14.30 -6.50
C GLU A 82 -5.35 -14.15 -5.35
N ARG A 83 -5.13 -12.90 -4.89
CA ARG A 83 -4.26 -12.59 -3.75
C ARG A 83 -4.90 -13.04 -2.45
N GLY A 84 -4.30 -14.06 -1.84
CA GLY A 84 -4.69 -14.58 -0.54
C GLY A 84 -3.69 -15.60 0.00
N PRO A 85 -3.69 -15.87 1.31
CA PRO A 85 -2.90 -16.96 1.87
C PRO A 85 -3.37 -18.30 1.30
N ALA A 86 -2.42 -19.16 0.93
CA ALA A 86 -2.72 -20.56 0.65
C ALA A 86 -3.22 -21.22 1.94
N HIS A 87 -4.25 -22.07 1.84
CA HIS A 87 -4.80 -22.80 2.97
C HIS A 87 -3.68 -23.53 3.74
N GLY A 88 -3.38 -23.08 4.97
CA GLY A 88 -2.37 -23.67 5.86
C GLY A 88 -1.03 -22.91 6.00
N GLY A 89 -0.80 -21.81 5.26
CA GLY A 89 0.51 -21.11 5.23
C GLY A 89 0.79 -20.10 6.35
N MET A 90 -0.23 -19.69 7.10
CA MET A 90 -0.07 -18.76 8.23
C MET A 90 -0.10 -19.58 9.53
N GLY A 91 1.03 -20.21 9.85
CA GLY A 91 1.22 -20.89 11.13
C GLY A 91 1.05 -19.89 12.28
N ILE A 92 -0.11 -20.00 12.94
CA ILE A 92 -0.36 -19.48 14.29
C ILE A 92 0.05 -20.54 15.31
#